data_AF-W1XRJ6-F1
#
_entry.id   AF-W1XRJ6-F1
#
_cell.length_a   1.000
_cell.length_b   1.000
_cell.length_c   1.000
_cell.angle_alpha   90.00
_cell.angle_beta   90.00
_cell.angle_gamma   90.00
#
_symmetry.space_group_name_H-M   'P 1'
#
loop_
_entity.id
_entity.type
_entity.pdbx_description
1 polymer ?
#
loop_
_entity_poly.entity_id
_entity_poly.type
_entity_poly.pdbx_seq_one_letter_code
_entity_poly.pdbx_strand_id
1 'polypeptide(L)'
;YGDEQVKQWRRGFAVTPPELTKDDERYPGHDPRYAKLSEKELPLTESLALTIDRVIPYWNETILPRMKSGERVIIAAHGNSLRALVKYLDNMSEEEILEL
;
A
#
# COMPACT_ATOMS: atom_id res chain seq x y z
N TYR A 1 21.02 0.03 -11.39
CA TYR A 1 21.17 -0.43 -10.00
C TYR A 1 21.54 -1.91 -9.99
N GLY A 2 22.19 -2.40 -8.93
CA GLY A 2 22.56 -3.82 -8.80
C GLY A 2 21.49 -4.66 -8.10
N ASP A 3 21.63 -5.98 -8.14
CA ASP A 3 20.62 -6.93 -7.64
C ASP A 3 20.28 -6.74 -6.15
N GLU A 4 21.29 -6.48 -5.31
CA GLU A 4 21.08 -6.20 -3.88
C GLU A 4 20.19 -4.96 -3.67
N GLN A 5 20.42 -3.88 -4.43
CA GLN A 5 19.61 -2.66 -4.32
C GLN A 5 18.17 -2.91 -4.79
N VAL A 6 17.99 -3.64 -5.89
CA VAL A 6 16.66 -3.99 -6.39
C VAL A 6 15.94 -4.91 -5.40
N LYS A 7 16.66 -5.82 -4.74
CA LYS A 7 16.10 -6.68 -3.69
C LYS A 7 15.61 -5.86 -2.51
N GLN A 8 16.36 -4.85 -2.07
CA GLN A 8 15.91 -3.91 -1.02
C GLN A 8 14.65 -3.16 -1.42
N TRP A 9 14.50 -2.72 -2.67
CA TRP A 9 13.26 -2.08 -3.11
C TRP A 9 12.07 -3.03 -3.22
N ARG A 10 12.32 -4.31 -3.50
CA ARG A 10 11.26 -5.32 -3.64
C ARG A 10 10.84 -5.94 -2.31
N ARG A 11 11.74 -5.99 -1.34
CA ARG A 11 11.58 -6.73 -0.07
C ARG A 11 11.86 -5.89 1.17
N GLY A 12 12.29 -4.64 1.06
CA GLY A 12 12.46 -3.78 2.23
C GLY A 12 11.10 -3.33 2.75
N PHE A 13 10.84 -3.51 4.05
CA PHE A 13 9.56 -3.14 4.66
C PHE A 13 9.27 -1.63 4.53
N ALA A 14 10.26 -0.80 4.89
CA ALA A 14 10.17 0.65 4.86
C ALA A 14 11.00 1.30 3.73
N VAL A 15 11.69 0.49 2.90
CA VAL A 15 12.56 1.01 1.83
C VAL A 15 11.72 1.39 0.62
N THR A 16 11.89 2.62 0.15
CA THR A 16 11.25 3.11 -1.07
C THR A 16 12.19 3.02 -2.28
N PRO A 17 11.67 2.65 -3.47
CA PRO A 17 12.33 2.93 -4.73
C PRO A 17 12.55 4.44 -4.96
N PRO A 18 13.41 4.84 -5.91
CA PRO A 18 13.59 6.23 -6.29
C PRO A 18 12.25 6.88 -6.66
N GLU A 19 12.03 8.09 -6.16
CA GLU A 19 10.79 8.85 -6.37
C GLU A 19 10.65 9.33 -7.81
N LEU A 20 9.39 9.38 -8.27
CA LEU A 20 9.01 10.16 -9.44
C LEU A 20 9.07 11.66 -9.12
N THR A 21 9.22 12.47 -10.16
CA THR A 21 8.93 13.90 -10.09
C THR A 21 7.51 14.16 -10.57
N LYS A 22 6.91 15.31 -10.22
CA LYS A 22 5.51 15.62 -10.57
C LYS A 22 5.30 15.98 -12.03
N ASP A 23 6.38 16.27 -12.75
CA ASP A 23 6.41 16.52 -14.20
C ASP A 23 6.54 15.21 -15.01
N ASP A 24 6.83 14.08 -14.35
CA ASP A 24 6.88 12.77 -14.99
C ASP A 24 5.47 12.34 -15.41
N GLU A 25 5.30 11.88 -16.66
CA GLU A 25 4.02 11.42 -17.20
C GLU A 25 3.35 10.31 -16.36
N ARG A 26 4.15 9.56 -15.59
CA ARG A 26 3.69 8.47 -14.72
C ARG A 26 3.15 8.96 -13.37
N TYR A 27 3.29 10.25 -13.05
CA TYR A 27 2.78 10.81 -11.80
C TYR A 27 1.25 10.61 -11.72
N PRO A 28 0.73 9.96 -10.65
CA PRO A 28 -0.70 9.67 -10.54
C PRO A 28 -1.61 10.90 -10.61
N GLY A 29 -1.12 12.10 -10.26
CA GLY A 29 -1.91 13.34 -10.36
C GLY A 29 -2.29 13.75 -11.78
N HIS A 30 -1.69 13.13 -12.80
CA HIS A 30 -2.10 13.32 -14.19
C HIS A 30 -3.27 12.42 -14.62
N ASP A 31 -3.56 11.33 -13.89
CA ASP A 31 -4.65 10.43 -14.22
C ASP A 31 -5.98 10.92 -13.60
N PRO A 32 -7.03 11.13 -14.42
CA PRO A 32 -8.30 11.69 -13.95
C PRO A 32 -9.00 10.85 -12.88
N ARG A 33 -8.69 9.55 -12.76
CA ARG A 33 -9.29 8.68 -11.73
C ARG A 33 -8.91 9.11 -10.30
N TYR A 34 -7.82 9.86 -10.14
CA TYR A 34 -7.33 10.34 -8.85
C TYR A 34 -7.58 11.84 -8.61
N ALA A 35 -8.39 12.51 -9.44
CA ALA A 35 -8.59 13.96 -9.38
C ALA A 35 -9.16 14.52 -8.05
N LYS A 36 -9.65 13.66 -7.15
CA LYS A 36 -10.18 14.05 -5.83
C LYS A 36 -9.14 13.94 -4.71
N LEU A 37 -7.98 13.33 -4.97
CA LEU A 37 -6.93 13.17 -3.97
C LEU A 37 -6.12 14.46 -3.89
N SER A 38 -5.70 14.80 -2.68
CA SER A 38 -4.73 15.86 -2.45
C SER A 38 -3.33 15.44 -2.90
N GLU A 39 -2.45 16.43 -3.07
CA GLU A 39 -1.06 16.19 -3.45
C GLU A 39 -0.34 15.23 -2.49
N LYS A 40 -0.63 15.30 -1.19
CA LYS A 40 -0.02 14.47 -0.16
C LYS A 40 -0.48 13.00 -0.22
N GLU A 41 -1.67 12.75 -0.76
CA GLU A 41 -2.24 11.40 -0.91
C GLU A 41 -1.75 10.71 -2.18
N LEU A 42 -1.18 11.46 -3.13
CA LEU A 42 -0.67 10.94 -4.39
C LEU A 42 0.80 10.55 -4.24
N PRO A 43 1.14 9.25 -4.25
CA PRO A 43 2.51 8.82 -3.99
C PRO A 43 3.43 9.10 -5.19
N LEU A 44 4.66 9.51 -4.89
CA LEU A 44 5.78 9.54 -5.85
C LEU A 44 6.57 8.22 -5.84
N THR A 45 6.46 7.47 -4.74
CA THR A 45 6.98 6.13 -4.51
C THR A 45 6.26 5.56 -3.29
N GLU A 46 6.30 4.24 -3.08
CA GLU A 46 5.77 3.63 -1.85
C GLU A 46 6.65 2.47 -1.38
N SER A 47 6.64 2.25 -0.07
CA SER A 47 7.12 1.03 0.59
C SER A 47 5.92 0.20 1.08
N LEU A 48 6.18 -0.99 1.63
CA LEU A 48 5.12 -1.79 2.26
C LEU A 48 4.55 -1.07 3.49
N ALA A 49 5.39 -0.39 4.28
CA ALA A 49 4.97 0.43 5.41
C ALA A 49 3.98 1.53 4.99
N LEU A 50 4.32 2.32 3.96
CA LEU A 50 3.41 3.35 3.44
C LEU A 50 2.11 2.77 2.87
N THR A 51 2.19 1.58 2.27
CA THR A 51 0.98 0.86 1.82
C THR A 51 0.07 0.53 3.01
N ILE A 52 0.63 0.08 4.13
CA ILE A 52 -0.13 -0.22 5.36
C ILE A 52 -0.82 1.05 5.87
N ASP A 53 -0.12 2.18 5.90
CA ASP A 53 -0.64 3.45 6.41
C ASP A 53 -1.91 3.92 5.70
N ARG A 54 -2.10 3.58 4.42
CA ARG A 54 -3.34 3.89 3.68
C ARG A 54 -4.37 2.76 3.65
N VAL A 55 -3.96 1.49 3.82
CA VAL A 55 -4.88 0.35 3.80
C VAL A 55 -5.63 0.21 5.13
N ILE A 56 -4.95 0.38 6.26
CA ILE A 56 -5.53 0.15 7.59
C ILE A 56 -6.61 1.16 7.97
N PRO A 57 -6.49 2.46 7.65
CA PRO A 57 -7.61 3.39 7.82
C PRO A 57 -8.85 2.94 7.04
N TYR A 58 -8.69 2.56 5.77
CA TYR A 58 -9.83 2.09 4.95
C TYR A 58 -10.46 0.79 5.49
N TRP A 59 -9.64 -0.12 6.02
CA TRP A 59 -10.12 -1.30 6.73
C TRP A 59 -10.98 -0.91 7.93
N ASN A 60 -10.47 -0.07 8.84
CA ASN A 60 -11.13 0.27 10.10
C ASN A 60 -12.38 1.14 9.91
N GLU A 61 -12.36 2.06 8.95
CA GLU A 61 -13.41 3.05 8.75
C GLU A 61 -14.53 2.54 7.82
N THR A 62 -14.22 1.62 6.91
CA THR A 62 -15.17 1.21 5.86
C THR A 62 -15.45 -0.29 5.86
N ILE A 63 -14.42 -1.12 5.77
CA ILE A 63 -14.61 -2.58 5.56
C ILE A 63 -15.10 -3.25 6.84
N LEU A 64 -14.41 -3.01 7.97
CA LEU A 64 -14.72 -3.62 9.25
C LEU A 64 -16.13 -3.26 9.76
N PRO A 65 -16.61 -2.00 9.69
CA PRO A 65 -17.98 -1.68 10.07
C PRO A 65 -19.04 -2.42 9.25
N ARG A 66 -18.82 -2.55 7.93
CA ARG A 66 -19.71 -3.31 7.02
C ARG A 66 -19.75 -4.80 7.35
N MET A 67 -18.62 -5.39 7.71
CA MET A 67 -18.60 -6.77 8.19
C MET A 67 -19.34 -6.91 9.54
N LYS A 68 -19.16 -5.95 10.45
CA LYS A 68 -19.85 -5.92 11.75
C LYS A 68 -21.37 -5.75 11.63
N SER A 69 -21.88 -5.17 10.54
CA SER A 69 -23.31 -5.11 10.26
C SER A 69 -23.90 -6.41 9.71
N GLY A 70 -23.09 -7.47 9.57
CA GLY A 70 -23.53 -8.80 9.14
C GLY A 70 -23.43 -9.03 7.62
N GLU A 71 -22.84 -8.10 6.87
CA GLU A 71 -22.64 -8.29 5.43
C GLU A 71 -21.47 -9.24 5.14
N ARG A 72 -21.61 -10.05 4.09
CA ARG A 72 -20.53 -10.91 3.58
C ARG A 72 -19.71 -10.12 2.57
N VAL A 73 -18.48 -9.77 2.93
CA VAL A 73 -17.59 -8.93 2.11
C VAL A 73 -16.56 -9.77 1.38
N ILE A 74 -16.31 -9.44 0.11
CA ILE A 74 -15.16 -9.92 -0.69
C ILE A 74 -14.22 -8.76 -0.95
N ILE A 75 -12.90 -8.98 -0.80
CA ILE A 75 -11.85 -8.00 -1.10
C ILE A 75 -11.03 -8.53 -2.27
N ALA A 76 -11.23 -7.96 -3.46
CA ALA A 76 -10.40 -8.20 -4.63
C ALA A 76 -9.41 -7.03 -4.78
N ALA A 77 -8.12 -7.29 -4.54
CA ALA A 77 -7.08 -6.27 -4.49
C ALA A 77 -5.73 -6.82 -4.99
N HIS A 78 -4.62 -6.18 -4.62
CA HIS A 78 -3.27 -6.51 -5.08
C HIS A 78 -2.39 -7.08 -3.95
N GLY A 79 -1.26 -7.70 -4.31
CA GLY A 79 -0.36 -8.37 -3.36
C GLY A 79 0.05 -7.51 -2.16
N ASN A 80 0.59 -6.30 -2.37
CA ASN A 80 1.01 -5.42 -1.26
C ASN A 80 -0.16 -4.98 -0.37
N SER A 81 -1.29 -4.61 -0.96
CA SER A 81 -2.47 -4.21 -0.19
C SER A 81 -3.06 -5.37 0.62
N LEU A 82 -3.04 -6.60 0.09
CA LEU A 82 -3.51 -7.79 0.81
C LEU A 82 -2.51 -8.18 1.91
N ARG A 83 -1.21 -8.12 1.65
CA ARG A 83 -0.16 -8.35 2.66
C ARG A 83 -0.26 -7.35 3.81
N ALA A 84 -0.49 -6.07 3.52
CA ALA A 84 -0.73 -5.05 4.53
C ALA A 84 -1.90 -5.43 5.46
N LEU A 85 -3.00 -5.92 4.88
CA LEU A 85 -4.16 -6.36 5.64
C LEU A 85 -3.87 -7.63 6.46
N VAL A 86 -3.24 -8.64 5.87
CA VAL A 86 -2.85 -9.89 6.57
C VAL A 86 -1.92 -9.58 7.74
N LYS A 87 -0.89 -8.75 7.54
CA LYS A 87 0.01 -8.32 8.62
C LYS A 87 -0.75 -7.74 9.82
N TYR A 88 -1.74 -6.90 9.55
CA TYR A 88 -2.56 -6.26 10.58
C TYR A 88 -3.49 -7.25 11.29
N LEU A 89 -4.13 -8.15 10.55
CA LEU A 89 -5.08 -9.12 11.10
C LEU A 89 -4.41 -10.24 11.90
N ASP A 90 -3.26 -10.71 11.43
CA ASP A 90 -2.53 -11.83 12.03
C ASP A 90 -1.44 -11.34 13.01
N ASN A 91 -1.37 -10.03 13.26
CA ASN A 91 -0.38 -9.39 14.13
C ASN A 91 1.08 -9.76 13.79
N MET A 92 1.40 -9.92 12.50
CA MET A 92 2.71 -10.37 12.04
C MET A 92 3.81 -9.31 12.24
N SER A 93 5.02 -9.79 12.50
CA SER A 93 6.23 -8.97 12.52
C SER A 93 6.61 -8.44 11.14
N GLU A 94 7.60 -7.55 11.07
CA GLU A 94 8.14 -7.08 9.78
C GLU A 94 8.88 -8.21 9.05
N GLU A 95 9.58 -9.08 9.77
CA GLU A 95 10.30 -10.21 9.20
C GLU A 95 9.34 -11.24 8.59
N GLU A 96 8.27 -11.58 9.31
CA GLU A 96 7.29 -12.57 8.85
C GLU A 96 6.56 -12.13 7.57
N ILE A 97 6.24 -10.83 7.45
CA ILE A 97 5.51 -10.33 6.26
C ILE A 97 6.40 -10.25 5.01
N LEU A 98 7.72 -10.17 5.17
CA LEU A 98 8.65 -10.10 4.03
C LEU A 98 8.86 -11.45 3.33
N GLU A 99 8.59 -12.55 4.03
CA GLU A 99 8.71 -13.92 3.53
C GLU A 99 7.45 -14.42 2.79
N LEU A 100 6.35 -13.66 2.81
CA LEU A 100 5.14 -13.89 1.99
C LEU A 100 5.34 -13.44 0.53
#